data_AF-M0KXZ1-F1
#
_entry.id   AF-M0KXZ1-F1
#
_cell.length_a   1.000
_cell.length_b   1.000
_cell.length_c   1.000
_cell.angle_alpha   90.00
_cell.angle_beta   90.00
_cell.angle_gamma   90.00
#
_symmetry.space_group_name_H-M   'P 1'
#
loop_
_entity.id
_entity.type
_entity.pdbx_description
1 polymer ?
#
loop_
_entity_poly.entity_id
_entity_poly.type
_entity_poly.pdbx_seq_one_letter_code
_entity_poly.pdbx_strand_id
1 'polypeptide(L)'
;MTVTLPTEADDWAAAWRDRINDRSEFADSADDFTAVFCFEIRADNAYTGEPIQFVVVIKDGVCTAAGTVADPEYDFAFRGPYSEWVTMLQGDLDISAAAMDGTFDVEGDTMRLLRRQDTIAEMVAAAQNVDTEFEY
;
A
#
# COMPACT_ATOMS: atom_id res chain seq x y z
N MET A 1 -10.29 -11.57 -10.88
CA MET A 1 -10.84 -10.46 -11.68
C MET A 1 -9.67 -9.54 -11.81
N THR A 2 -9.20 -9.37 -13.02
CA THR A 2 -8.09 -8.48 -13.29
C THR A 2 -8.59 -7.04 -13.19
N VAL A 3 -7.88 -6.20 -12.44
CA VAL A 3 -8.15 -4.77 -12.25
C VAL A 3 -6.96 -3.97 -12.78
N THR A 4 -7.21 -2.90 -13.52
CA THR A 4 -6.17 -2.11 -14.19
C THR A 4 -5.72 -0.93 -13.32
N LEU A 5 -4.42 -0.87 -13.00
CA LEU A 5 -3.82 0.31 -12.36
C LEU A 5 -3.11 1.20 -13.40
N PRO A 6 -3.23 2.53 -13.32
CA PRO A 6 -3.94 3.29 -12.28
C PRO A 6 -5.45 3.55 -12.53
N THR A 7 -5.97 3.22 -13.72
CA THR A 7 -7.29 3.66 -14.18
C THR A 7 -8.47 3.18 -13.32
N GLU A 8 -8.37 1.99 -12.73
CA GLU A 8 -9.36 1.38 -11.83
C GLU A 8 -8.89 1.39 -10.37
N ALA A 9 -8.22 2.46 -9.93
CA ALA A 9 -7.62 2.56 -8.59
C ALA A 9 -8.59 2.26 -7.43
N ASP A 10 -9.83 2.73 -7.46
CA ASP A 10 -10.80 2.42 -6.39
C ASP A 10 -11.16 0.94 -6.31
N ASP A 11 -11.35 0.29 -7.46
CA ASP A 11 -11.63 -1.15 -7.53
C ASP A 11 -10.41 -1.96 -7.08
N TRP A 12 -9.20 -1.51 -7.45
CA TRP A 12 -7.96 -2.10 -6.97
C TRP A 12 -7.82 -1.99 -5.45
N ALA A 13 -8.11 -0.82 -4.88
CA ALA A 13 -8.07 -0.59 -3.43
C ALA A 13 -9.07 -1.49 -2.69
N ALA A 14 -10.28 -1.64 -3.23
CA ALA A 14 -11.29 -2.54 -2.67
C ALA A 14 -10.81 -4.00 -2.72
N ALA A 15 -10.24 -4.45 -3.83
CA ALA A 15 -9.66 -5.77 -3.95
C ALA A 15 -8.52 -5.98 -2.95
N TRP A 16 -7.65 -4.98 -2.76
CA TRP A 16 -6.56 -5.02 -1.79
C TRP A 16 -7.06 -5.17 -0.35
N ARG A 17 -8.07 -4.39 0.06
CA ARG A 17 -8.73 -4.55 1.38
C ARG A 17 -9.19 -5.99 1.60
N ASP A 18 -9.86 -6.56 0.62
CA ASP A 18 -10.39 -7.91 0.74
C ASP A 18 -9.25 -8.93 0.88
N ARG A 19 -8.16 -8.77 0.11
CA ARG A 19 -6.95 -9.60 0.26
C ARG A 19 -6.24 -9.42 1.60
N ILE A 20 -6.24 -8.22 2.19
CA ILE A 20 -5.68 -8.01 3.53
C ILE A 20 -6.50 -8.81 4.56
N ASN A 21 -7.83 -8.68 4.51
CA ASN A 21 -8.72 -9.32 5.50
C ASN A 21 -8.83 -10.85 5.32
N ASP A 22 -8.53 -11.39 4.15
CA ASP A 22 -8.48 -12.84 3.90
C ASP A 22 -7.24 -13.53 4.51
N ARG A 23 -6.26 -12.76 5.03
CA ARG A 23 -4.99 -13.28 5.57
C ARG A 23 -5.04 -13.39 7.08
N SER A 24 -4.94 -14.61 7.59
CA SER A 24 -4.78 -14.87 9.03
C SER A 24 -3.52 -14.22 9.62
N GLU A 25 -2.43 -14.26 8.87
CA GLU A 25 -1.12 -13.71 9.25
C GLU A 25 -1.17 -12.19 9.41
N PHE A 26 -1.99 -11.51 8.60
CA PHE A 26 -2.26 -10.10 8.78
C PHE A 26 -2.97 -9.85 10.12
N ALA A 27 -4.06 -10.56 10.38
CA ALA A 27 -4.84 -10.39 11.62
C ALA A 27 -3.98 -10.66 12.87
N ASP A 28 -3.16 -11.71 12.85
CA ASP A 28 -2.26 -12.06 13.96
C ASP A 28 -1.19 -10.99 14.20
N SER A 29 -0.58 -10.47 13.13
CA SER A 29 0.47 -9.45 13.24
C SER A 29 -0.07 -8.06 13.61
N ALA A 30 -1.32 -7.77 13.23
CA ALA A 30 -1.98 -6.49 13.43
C ALA A 30 -2.80 -6.41 14.73
N ASP A 31 -2.73 -7.41 15.61
CA ASP A 31 -3.47 -7.45 16.87
C ASP A 31 -3.26 -6.16 17.70
N ASP A 32 -4.38 -5.61 18.21
CA ASP A 32 -4.43 -4.31 18.91
C ASP A 32 -3.78 -3.13 18.15
N PHE A 33 -3.66 -3.22 16.82
CA PHE A 33 -3.10 -2.16 15.99
C PHE A 33 -4.20 -1.33 15.31
N THR A 34 -4.05 -0.02 15.43
CA THR A 34 -4.89 0.97 14.74
C THR A 34 -3.99 2.02 14.11
N ALA A 35 -4.17 2.25 12.81
CA ALA A 35 -3.45 3.26 12.04
C ALA A 35 -4.16 3.55 10.71
N VAL A 36 -3.92 4.75 10.18
CA VAL A 36 -4.27 5.13 8.81
C VAL A 36 -2.99 5.26 7.98
N PHE A 37 -2.93 4.50 6.88
CA PHE A 37 -1.83 4.54 5.93
C PHE A 37 -2.26 5.27 4.65
N CYS A 38 -1.39 6.15 4.16
CA CYS A 38 -1.49 6.74 2.83
C CYS A 38 -0.41 6.15 1.92
N PHE A 39 -0.79 5.65 0.75
CA PHE A 39 0.12 5.18 -0.29
C PHE A 39 -0.05 6.06 -1.51
N GLU A 40 1.00 6.77 -1.92
CA GLU A 40 0.94 7.74 -3.02
C GLU A 40 1.77 7.25 -4.20
N ILE A 41 1.10 7.09 -5.33
CA ILE A 41 1.71 6.87 -6.64
C ILE A 41 1.98 8.24 -7.25
N ARG A 42 3.25 8.55 -7.50
CA ARG A 42 3.71 9.77 -8.14
C ARG A 42 4.06 9.53 -9.60
N ALA A 43 3.97 10.61 -10.38
CA ALA A 43 4.42 10.62 -11.77
C ALA A 43 5.92 10.32 -11.90
N ASP A 44 6.27 9.64 -12.99
CA ASP A 44 7.63 9.36 -13.43
C ASP A 44 7.69 9.34 -14.98
N ASN A 45 8.65 8.62 -15.56
CA ASN A 45 8.79 8.52 -17.02
C ASN A 45 7.71 7.67 -17.69
N ALA A 46 7.13 6.69 -16.98
CA ALA A 46 6.09 5.80 -17.48
C ALA A 46 4.70 6.39 -17.24
N TYR A 47 4.46 6.94 -16.05
CA TYR A 47 3.20 7.55 -15.66
C TYR A 47 3.35 9.06 -15.51
N THR A 48 2.66 9.85 -16.32
CA THR A 48 2.71 11.33 -16.25
C THR A 48 1.41 11.96 -15.74
N GLY A 49 0.55 11.17 -15.08
CA GLY A 49 -0.74 11.63 -14.55
C GLY A 49 -0.63 12.37 -13.20
N GLU A 50 -1.78 12.75 -12.64
CA GLU A 50 -1.85 13.34 -11.31
C GLU A 50 -1.56 12.29 -10.22
N PRO A 51 -0.94 12.65 -9.08
CA PRO A 51 -0.67 11.69 -8.01
C PRO A 51 -1.96 11.00 -7.53
N ILE A 52 -1.87 9.70 -7.30
CA ILE A 52 -2.99 8.89 -6.80
C ILE A 52 -2.69 8.50 -5.37
N GLN A 53 -3.59 8.85 -4.47
CA GLN A 53 -3.48 8.60 -3.04
C GLN A 53 -4.48 7.53 -2.62
N PHE A 54 -3.94 6.40 -2.19
CA PHE A 54 -4.69 5.31 -1.57
C PHE A 54 -4.67 5.47 -0.06
N VAL A 55 -5.81 5.31 0.58
CA VAL A 55 -5.92 5.23 2.02
C VAL A 55 -6.24 3.81 2.43
N VAL A 56 -5.57 3.32 3.46
CA VAL A 56 -5.91 2.06 4.14
C VAL A 56 -6.09 2.33 5.63
N VAL A 57 -7.23 1.92 6.19
CA VAL A 57 -7.58 2.15 7.60
C VAL A 57 -7.59 0.82 8.35
N ILE A 58 -6.63 0.64 9.23
CA ILE A 58 -6.58 -0.51 10.15
C ILE A 58 -7.16 -0.09 11.49
N LYS A 59 -8.11 -0.87 12.01
CA LYS A 59 -8.68 -0.71 13.36
C LYS A 59 -8.74 -2.05 14.05
N ASP A 60 -8.13 -2.13 15.22
CA ASP A 60 -8.05 -3.32 16.06
C ASP A 60 -7.66 -4.57 15.25
N GLY A 61 -6.64 -4.44 14.40
CA GLY A 61 -6.13 -5.52 13.56
C GLY A 61 -6.95 -5.87 12.31
N VAL A 62 -7.98 -5.10 11.99
CA VAL A 62 -8.83 -5.32 10.81
C VAL A 62 -8.70 -4.17 9.81
N CYS A 63 -8.59 -4.50 8.53
CA CYS A 63 -8.63 -3.50 7.46
C CYS A 63 -10.07 -3.07 7.18
N THR A 64 -10.49 -1.97 7.82
CA THR A 64 -11.89 -1.50 7.79
C THR A 64 -12.24 -0.67 6.55
N ALA A 65 -11.25 -0.07 5.90
CA ALA A 65 -11.45 0.67 4.65
C ALA A 65 -10.18 0.66 3.79
N ALA A 66 -10.37 0.60 2.48
CA ALA A 66 -9.36 1.02 1.51
C ALA A 66 -10.05 1.68 0.31
N GLY A 67 -9.43 2.72 -0.26
CA GLY A 67 -9.98 3.49 -1.38
C GLY A 67 -9.07 4.65 -1.78
N THR A 68 -9.37 5.32 -2.89
CA THR A 68 -8.67 6.56 -3.24
C THR A 68 -9.28 7.76 -2.52
N VAL A 69 -8.43 8.65 -1.99
CA VAL A 69 -8.88 9.85 -1.28
C VAL A 69 -7.89 10.97 -1.56
N ALA A 70 -8.39 12.13 -1.98
CA ALA A 70 -7.58 13.33 -2.11
C ALA A 70 -7.29 13.94 -0.73
N ASP A 71 -6.02 14.21 -0.46
CA ASP A 71 -5.52 14.84 0.77
C ASP A 71 -6.01 14.15 2.05
N PRO A 72 -5.70 12.85 2.24
CA PRO A 72 -6.17 12.12 3.40
C PRO A 72 -5.42 12.49 4.67
N GLU A 73 -6.09 12.42 5.82
CA GLU A 73 -5.41 12.37 7.11
C GLU A 73 -4.79 10.99 7.30
N TYR A 74 -3.51 10.93 7.67
CA TYR A 74 -2.76 9.68 7.83
C TYR A 74 -1.84 9.70 9.04
N ASP A 75 -1.57 8.53 9.60
CA ASP A 75 -0.51 8.30 10.59
C ASP A 75 0.83 8.04 9.91
N PHE A 76 0.79 7.35 8.76
CA PHE A 76 1.95 6.96 7.97
C PHE A 76 1.69 7.21 6.49
N ALA A 77 2.71 7.63 5.76
CA ALA A 77 2.64 7.72 4.30
C ALA A 77 3.84 7.08 3.63
N PHE A 78 3.60 6.40 2.50
CA PHE A 78 4.61 5.87 1.61
C PHE A 78 4.39 6.49 0.24
N ARG A 79 5.40 7.17 -0.30
CA ARG A 79 5.26 7.88 -1.57
C ARG A 79 6.39 7.51 -2.50
N GLY A 80 6.06 7.19 -3.73
CA GLY A 80 7.05 6.75 -4.70
C GLY A 80 6.57 6.87 -6.13
N PRO A 81 7.50 6.78 -7.08
CA PRO A 81 7.18 6.79 -8.50
C PRO A 81 6.42 5.51 -8.90
N TYR A 82 5.58 5.62 -9.92
CA TYR A 82 4.76 4.51 -10.43
C TYR A 82 5.57 3.25 -10.74
N SER A 83 6.72 3.38 -11.42
CA SER A 83 7.53 2.22 -11.84
C SER A 83 8.03 1.38 -10.65
N GLU A 84 8.30 2.02 -9.50
CA GLU A 84 8.75 1.32 -8.30
C GLU A 84 7.58 0.63 -7.59
N TRP A 85 6.38 1.22 -7.61
CA TRP A 85 5.16 0.54 -7.17
C TRP A 85 4.86 -0.70 -8.03
N VAL A 86 4.99 -0.61 -9.36
CA VAL A 86 4.83 -1.77 -10.25
C VAL A 86 5.84 -2.87 -9.91
N THR A 87 7.11 -2.52 -9.75
CA THR A 87 8.18 -3.47 -9.39
C THR A 87 7.88 -4.14 -8.05
N MET A 88 7.40 -3.39 -7.05
CA MET A 88 6.98 -3.94 -5.75
C MET A 88 5.79 -4.88 -5.88
N LEU A 89 4.76 -4.50 -6.63
CA LEU A 89 3.56 -5.31 -6.81
C LEU A 89 3.82 -6.59 -7.63
N GLN A 90 4.84 -6.60 -8.48
CA GLN A 90 5.31 -7.79 -9.19
C GLN A 90 6.16 -8.73 -8.30
N GLY A 91 6.54 -8.29 -7.10
CA GLY A 91 7.36 -9.05 -6.16
C GLY A 91 8.87 -8.90 -6.38
N ASP A 92 9.29 -7.99 -7.26
CA ASP A 92 10.69 -7.77 -7.62
C ASP A 92 11.39 -6.73 -6.72
N LEU A 93 10.63 -6.07 -5.82
CA LEU A 93 11.15 -5.10 -4.85
C LEU A 93 10.69 -5.43 -3.42
N ASP A 94 11.65 -5.47 -2.50
CA ASP A 94 11.40 -5.59 -1.06
C ASP A 94 11.14 -4.19 -0.46
N ILE A 95 9.96 -4.00 0.13
CA ILE A 95 9.54 -2.69 0.66
C ILE A 95 10.44 -2.19 1.81
N SER A 96 11.03 -3.09 2.59
CA SER A 96 11.92 -2.72 3.69
C SER A 96 13.23 -2.16 3.16
N ALA A 97 13.78 -2.79 2.11
CA ALA A 97 14.97 -2.29 1.43
C ALA A 97 14.68 -0.95 0.73
N ALA A 98 13.56 -0.85 0.02
CA ALA A 98 13.15 0.35 -0.71
C ALA A 98 12.84 1.55 0.21
N ALA A 99 12.38 1.30 1.44
CA ALA A 99 12.22 2.35 2.43
C ALA A 99 13.58 2.82 3.00
N MET A 100 14.56 1.92 3.13
CA MET A 100 15.89 2.25 3.69
C MET A 100 16.79 2.98 2.68
N ASP A 101 16.70 2.65 1.40
CA ASP A 101 17.50 3.28 0.35
C ASP A 101 16.91 4.61 -0.17
N GLY A 102 15.68 4.93 0.26
CA GLY A 102 14.97 6.16 -0.10
C GLY A 102 14.21 6.10 -1.43
N THR A 103 14.02 4.90 -1.98
CA THR A 103 13.15 4.67 -3.16
C THR A 103 11.72 5.12 -2.86
N PHE A 104 11.21 4.77 -1.67
CA PHE A 104 9.97 5.33 -1.14
C PHE A 104 10.26 6.39 -0.08
N ASP A 105 9.63 7.55 -0.23
CA ASP A 105 9.57 8.59 0.79
C ASP A 105 8.56 8.18 1.86
N VAL A 106 9.06 7.95 3.08
CA VAL A 106 8.27 7.43 4.21
C VAL A 106 8.09 8.51 5.27
N GLU A 107 6.84 8.84 5.57
CA GLU A 107 6.47 9.77 6.64
C GLU A 107 5.76 9.06 7.80
N GLY A 108 5.95 9.58 9.01
CA GLY A 108 5.34 9.08 10.24
C GLY A 108 6.38 8.65 11.29
N ASP A 109 5.93 7.99 12.37
CA ASP A 109 6.82 7.47 13.42
C ASP A 109 7.53 6.20 12.93
N THR A 110 8.77 6.35 12.46
CA THR A 110 9.60 5.23 11.98
C THR A 110 9.78 4.14 13.04
N MET A 111 9.83 4.47 14.33
CA MET A 111 9.93 3.45 15.38
C MET A 111 8.64 2.63 15.52
N ARG A 112 7.46 3.22 15.27
CA ARG A 112 6.20 2.46 15.19
C ARG A 112 6.19 1.56 13.97
N LEU A 113 6.61 2.05 12.80
CA LEU A 113 6.67 1.24 11.57
C LEU A 113 7.58 0.02 11.73
N LEU A 114 8.79 0.20 12.29
CA LEU A 114 9.73 -0.90 12.54
C LEU A 114 9.16 -1.96 13.49
N ARG A 115 8.35 -1.57 14.49
CA ARG A 115 7.65 -2.51 15.38
C ARG A 115 6.44 -3.20 14.73
N ARG A 116 6.08 -2.81 13.51
CA ARG A 116 4.95 -3.32 12.73
C ARG A 116 5.39 -3.80 11.34
N GLN A 117 6.67 -4.13 11.19
CA GLN A 117 7.24 -4.60 9.91
C GLN A 117 6.49 -5.82 9.37
N ASP A 118 6.07 -6.75 10.23
CA ASP A 118 5.35 -7.95 9.82
C ASP A 118 3.97 -7.58 9.27
N THR A 119 3.25 -6.66 9.93
CA THR A 119 1.97 -6.14 9.44
C THR A 119 2.11 -5.46 8.07
N ILE A 120 3.15 -4.66 7.89
CA ILE A 120 3.42 -3.97 6.61
C ILE A 120 3.76 -5.00 5.52
N ALA A 121 4.58 -6.00 5.83
CA ALA A 121 4.91 -7.08 4.91
C ALA A 121 3.67 -7.86 4.48
N GLU A 122 2.74 -8.13 5.40
CA GLU A 122 1.47 -8.78 5.08
C GLU A 122 0.54 -7.91 4.21
N MET A 123 0.52 -6.59 4.42
CA MET A 123 -0.19 -5.66 3.53
C MET A 123 0.40 -5.66 2.11
N VAL A 124 1.73 -5.68 1.99
CA VAL A 124 2.43 -5.78 0.70
C VAL A 124 2.16 -7.12 0.03
N ALA A 125 2.24 -8.22 0.77
CA ALA A 125 1.92 -9.54 0.25
C ALA A 125 0.47 -9.60 -0.24
N ALA A 126 -0.48 -8.97 0.48
CA ALA A 126 -1.85 -8.85 0.02
C ALA A 126 -1.96 -8.05 -1.30
N ALA A 127 -1.22 -6.95 -1.43
CA ALA A 127 -1.19 -6.11 -2.62
C ALA A 127 -0.64 -6.86 -3.85
N GLN A 128 0.47 -7.58 -3.68
CA GLN A 128 1.09 -8.42 -4.71
C GLN A 128 0.19 -9.56 -5.20
N ASN A 129 -0.79 -9.97 -4.39
CA ASN A 129 -1.76 -10.99 -4.76
C ASN A 129 -2.99 -10.40 -5.48
N VAL A 130 -3.14 -9.09 -5.59
CA VAL A 130 -4.19 -8.48 -6.42
C VAL A 130 -3.87 -8.75 -7.88
N ASP A 131 -4.83 -9.36 -8.58
CA ASP A 131 -4.76 -9.67 -10.02
C ASP A 131 -4.78 -8.35 -10.79
N THR A 132 -3.59 -7.81 -11.08
CA THR A 132 -3.40 -6.42 -11.52
C THR A 132 -2.87 -6.39 -12.95
N GLU A 133 -3.51 -5.61 -13.81
CA GLU A 133 -2.96 -5.18 -15.10
C GLU A 133 -2.37 -3.77 -14.93
N PHE A 134 -1.12 -3.57 -15.35
CA PHE A 134 -0.46 -2.27 -15.29
C PHE A 134 -0.59 -1.57 -16.64
N GLU A 135 -1.19 -0.39 -16.66
CA GLU A 135 -1.48 0.36 -17.90
C GLU A 135 -0.21 0.89 -18.59
N TYR A 136 0.83 1.18 -17.80
CA TYR A 136 2.12 1.75 -18.23
C TYR A 136 3.29 0.85 -17.85
#